data_AF-A0A954EQY6-F1
#
_entry.id   AF-A0A954EQY6-F1
#
_cell.length_a   1.000
_cell.length_b   1.000
_cell.length_c   1.000
_cell.angle_alpha   90.00
_cell.angle_beta   90.00
_cell.angle_gamma   90.00
#
_symmetry.space_group_name_H-M   'P 1'
#
loop_
_entity.id
_entity.type
_entity.pdbx_description
1 polymer ?
#
loop_
_entity_poly.entity_id
_entity_poly.type
_entity_poly.pdbx_seq_one_letter_code
_entity_poly.pdbx_strand_id
1 'polypeptide(L)'
;FFEKGKPTKDIWYYEHPYPAGQKSYNKTNPIRIEEFEAEKKWWKKRKASEFAWKVSVKEIIEAGYNLDQKNPHSADTGPGDPDELLQQFQELQTQVDATRNQLKAELAKSLGGK
;
A
#
# COMPACT_ATOMS: atom_id res chain seq x y z
N PHE A 1 9.44 14.16 11.99
CA PHE A 1 10.28 14.88 12.97
C PHE A 1 9.48 16.01 13.61
N PHE A 2 9.77 16.36 14.86
CA PHE A 2 9.06 17.40 15.61
C PHE A 2 10.03 18.23 16.47
N GLU A 3 9.62 19.43 16.86
CA GLU A 3 10.35 20.32 17.78
C GLU A 3 9.58 20.39 19.11
N LYS A 4 10.26 20.18 20.23
CA LYS A 4 9.61 20.20 21.55
C LYS A 4 9.16 21.63 21.90
N GLY A 5 7.94 21.76 22.42
CA GLY A 5 7.43 23.01 22.98
C GLY A 5 6.72 23.94 21.98
N LYS A 6 6.65 23.59 20.70
CA LYS A 6 5.86 24.32 19.71
C LYS A 6 4.70 23.46 19.21
N PRO A 7 3.47 24.02 19.13
CA PRO A 7 2.35 23.30 18.54
C PRO A 7 2.59 23.09 17.04
N THR A 8 2.38 21.86 16.57
CA THR A 8 2.49 21.50 15.16
C THR A 8 1.33 22.13 14.39
N LYS A 9 1.64 22.95 13.39
CA LYS A 9 0.63 23.51 12.47
C LYS A 9 0.46 22.64 11.23
N ASP A 10 1.58 22.17 10.71
CA ASP A 10 1.66 21.40 9.49
C ASP A 10 2.67 20.27 9.62
N ILE A 11 2.39 19.16 8.95
CA ILE A 11 3.22 17.97 8.87
C ILE A 11 3.69 17.80 7.43
N TRP A 12 4.99 17.56 7.27
CA TRP A 12 5.58 17.23 5.98
C TRP A 12 5.80 15.73 5.88
N TYR A 13 5.39 15.17 4.75
CA TYR A 13 5.60 13.78 4.37
C TYR A 13 6.62 13.71 3.23
N TYR A 14 7.39 12.62 3.21
CA TYR A 14 8.31 12.31 2.13
C TYR A 14 8.27 10.81 1.88
N GLU A 15 7.97 10.41 0.65
CA GLU A 15 7.98 9.04 0.19
C GLU A 15 9.35 8.72 -0.40
N HIS A 16 10.08 7.77 0.21
CA HIS A 16 11.37 7.33 -0.29
C HIS A 16 11.18 6.32 -1.43
N PRO A 17 11.54 6.65 -2.68
CA PRO A 17 11.40 5.70 -3.78
C PRO A 17 12.47 4.62 -3.71
N TYR A 18 12.10 3.39 -4.11
CA TYR A 18 13.09 2.34 -4.27
C TYR A 18 14.09 2.66 -5.40
N PRO A 19 15.35 2.19 -5.29
CA PRO A 19 16.30 2.26 -6.40
C PRO A 19 15.76 1.57 -7.65
N ALA A 20 16.22 2.05 -8.81
CA ALA A 20 15.83 1.48 -10.10
C ALA A 20 16.03 -0.04 -10.14
N GLY A 21 14.96 -0.78 -10.46
CA GLY A 21 14.99 -2.24 -10.56
C GLY A 21 14.74 -3.00 -9.25
N GLN A 22 14.52 -2.31 -8.13
CA GLN A 22 14.17 -2.94 -6.86
C GLN A 22 12.73 -2.66 -6.46
N LYS A 23 12.06 -3.66 -5.88
CA LYS A 23 10.69 -3.56 -5.34
C LYS A 23 10.63 -3.61 -3.82
N SER A 24 11.71 -4.04 -3.18
CA SER A 24 11.82 -4.16 -1.73
C SER A 24 13.28 -4.27 -1.30
N TYR A 25 13.55 -3.86 -0.06
CA TYR A 25 14.82 -4.12 0.61
C TYR A 25 14.83 -5.53 1.22
N ASN A 26 15.98 -6.21 1.15
CA ASN A 26 16.16 -7.55 1.70
C ASN A 26 17.64 -7.81 2.04
N LYS A 27 17.98 -9.04 2.43
CA LYS A 27 19.35 -9.39 2.85
C LYS A 27 20.41 -9.17 1.76
N THR A 28 20.09 -9.42 0.49
CA THR A 28 21.01 -9.22 -0.63
C THR A 28 20.95 -7.81 -1.21
N ASN A 29 19.83 -7.11 -1.01
CA ASN A 29 19.59 -5.72 -1.40
C ASN A 29 19.25 -4.85 -0.17
N PRO A 30 20.24 -4.54 0.70
CA PRO A 30 20.00 -3.69 1.86
C PRO A 30 19.85 -2.23 1.44
N ILE A 31 19.08 -1.48 2.22
CA ILE A 31 19.00 -0.03 2.09
C ILE A 31 20.35 0.61 2.40
N ARG A 32 20.79 1.53 1.54
CA ARG A 32 22.07 2.22 1.69
C ARG A 32 21.88 3.67 2.09
N ILE A 33 22.84 4.23 2.82
CA ILE A 33 22.74 5.60 3.35
C ILE A 33 22.75 6.66 2.23
N GLU A 34 23.37 6.32 1.10
CA GLU A 34 23.48 7.14 -0.10
C GLU A 34 22.12 7.36 -0.77
N GLU A 35 21.18 6.43 -0.59
CA GLU A 35 19.82 6.56 -1.11
C GLU A 35 19.09 7.73 -0.44
N PHE A 36 19.45 8.06 0.81
CA PHE A 36 18.85 9.15 1.58
C PHE A 36 19.35 10.56 1.21
N GLU A 37 20.24 10.70 0.22
CA GLU A 37 20.83 12.00 -0.14
C GLU A 37 19.79 12.96 -0.73
N ALA A 38 18.76 12.45 -1.40
CA ALA A 38 17.67 13.26 -1.92
C ALA A 38 16.86 13.90 -0.78
N GLU A 39 16.51 13.11 0.23
CA GLU A 39 15.78 13.48 1.43
C GLU A 39 16.57 14.50 2.25
N LYS A 40 17.87 14.27 2.44
CA LYS A 40 18.74 15.19 3.18
C LYS A 40 18.82 16.56 2.50
N LYS A 41 18.93 16.59 1.17
CA LYS A 41 18.95 17.84 0.39
C LYS A 41 17.59 18.54 0.46
N TRP A 42 16.50 17.80 0.31
CA TRP A 42 15.14 18.31 0.42
C TRP A 42 14.83 18.84 1.82
N TRP A 43 15.31 18.16 2.87
CA TRP A 43 15.05 18.51 4.27
C TRP A 43 15.45 19.94 4.61
N LYS A 44 16.55 20.42 4.03
CA LYS A 44 17.06 21.79 4.23
C LYS A 44 16.26 22.85 3.46
N LYS A 45 15.55 22.46 2.40
CA LYS A 45 14.78 23.35 1.50
C LYS A 45 13.45 22.69 1.12
N ARG A 46 12.61 22.44 2.12
CA ARG A 46 11.35 21.70 1.94
C ARG A 46 10.43 22.42 0.96
N LYS A 47 10.02 21.71 -0.07
CA LYS A 47 9.05 22.13 -1.08
C LYS A 47 8.19 20.94 -1.48
N ALA A 48 6.96 21.19 -1.93
CA ALA A 48 6.15 20.13 -2.49
C ALA A 48 6.82 19.57 -3.77
N SER A 49 6.74 18.27 -3.95
CA SER A 49 7.22 17.52 -5.11
C SER A 49 6.44 16.21 -5.24
N GLU A 50 6.70 15.45 -6.30
CA GLU A 50 6.07 14.14 -6.52
C GLU A 50 6.24 13.17 -5.33
N PHE A 51 7.35 13.29 -4.61
CA PHE A 51 7.62 12.48 -3.41
C PHE A 51 7.30 13.16 -2.09
N ALA A 52 6.90 14.44 -2.09
CA ALA A 52 6.82 15.21 -0.85
C ALA A 52 5.61 16.15 -0.83
N TRP A 53 4.76 16.00 0.18
CA TRP A 53 3.56 16.80 0.35
C TRP A 53 3.40 17.26 1.80
N LYS A 54 2.52 18.25 1.97
CA LYS A 54 2.28 18.92 3.23
C LYS A 54 0.81 18.74 3.60
N VAL A 55 0.55 18.34 4.83
CA VAL A 55 -0.79 18.15 5.39
C VAL A 55 -0.92 19.01 6.64
N SER A 56 -2.05 19.69 6.79
CA SER A 56 -2.31 20.51 7.98
C SER A 56 -2.68 19.63 9.17
N VAL A 57 -2.43 20.11 10.39
CA VAL A 57 -2.82 19.37 11.60
C VAL A 57 -4.35 19.21 11.71
N LYS A 58 -5.12 20.11 11.09
CA LYS A 58 -6.59 20.04 11.09
C LYS A 58 -7.08 18.81 10.33
N GLU A 59 -6.54 18.59 9.13
CA GLU A 59 -6.86 17.41 8.32
C GLU A 59 -6.51 16.11 9.07
N ILE A 60 -5.40 16.11 9.81
CA ILE A 60 -5.01 14.96 10.64
C ILE A 60 -6.00 14.73 11.79
N ILE A 61 -6.46 15.80 12.45
CA ILE A 61 -7.46 15.71 13.53
C ILE A 61 -8.80 15.19 12.98
N GLU A 62 -9.25 15.71 11.84
CA GLU A 62 -10.46 15.27 11.15
C GLU A 62 -10.37 13.80 10.72
N ALA A 63 -9.19 13.34 10.33
CA ALA A 63 -8.88 11.94 10.03
C ALA A 63 -8.65 11.07 11.29
N GLY A 64 -9.00 11.55 12.49
CA GLY A 64 -8.89 10.79 13.73
C GLY A 64 -7.45 10.57 14.20
N TYR A 65 -6.57 11.55 13.94
CA TYR A 65 -5.12 11.48 14.21
C TYR A 65 -4.39 10.40 13.40
N ASN A 66 -4.94 10.01 12.24
CA ASN A 66 -4.26 9.09 11.35
C ASN A 66 -3.04 9.76 10.67
N LEU A 67 -1.84 9.30 11.05
CA LEU A 67 -0.58 9.79 10.48
C LEU A 67 -0.11 9.00 9.26
N ASP A 68 -0.76 7.88 8.90
CA ASP A 68 -0.47 7.11 7.68
C ASP A 68 -1.10 7.77 6.45
N GLN A 69 -0.64 8.99 6.16
CA GLN A 69 -1.05 9.73 4.98
C GLN A 69 -0.33 9.16 3.76
N LYS A 70 -1.09 8.76 2.73
CA LYS A 70 -0.54 8.25 1.48
C LYS A 70 -0.12 9.37 0.55
N ASN A 71 0.83 9.08 -0.34
CA ASN A 71 1.28 10.04 -1.33
C ASN A 71 0.15 10.32 -2.34
N PRO A 72 -0.37 11.56 -2.43
CA PRO A 72 -1.42 11.91 -3.38
C PRO A 72 -0.95 11.86 -4.84
N HIS A 73 0.36 11.80 -5.08
CA HIS A 73 0.97 11.69 -6.40
C HIS A 73 1.35 10.25 -6.77
N SER A 74 1.16 9.28 -5.88
CA SER A 74 1.40 7.88 -6.22
C SER A 74 0.39 7.40 -7.25
N ALA A 75 0.89 6.76 -8.31
CA ALA A 75 0.06 6.09 -9.30
C ALA A 75 -0.51 4.75 -8.78
N ASP A 76 0.00 4.26 -7.65
CA ASP A 76 -0.48 3.03 -7.02
C ASP A 76 -1.75 3.34 -6.21
N THR A 77 -2.91 3.09 -6.82
CA THR A 77 -4.23 3.19 -6.19
C THR A 77 -4.51 2.06 -5.18
N GLY A 78 -3.52 1.23 -4.86
CA GLY A 78 -3.68 0.10 -3.95
C GLY A 78 -4.39 -1.08 -4.61
N PRO A 79 -4.94 -2.03 -3.82
CA PRO A 79 -5.48 -3.28 -4.33
C PRO A 79 -6.74 -3.13 -5.22
N GLY A 80 -7.32 -1.93 -5.33
CA GLY A 80 -8.58 -1.66 -6.03
C GLY A 80 -9.71 -1.28 -5.08
N ASP A 81 -10.92 -1.04 -5.61
CA ASP A 81 -12.11 -0.77 -4.81
C ASP A 81 -12.50 -2.02 -3.99
N PRO A 82 -12.64 -1.93 -2.66
CA PRO A 82 -13.07 -3.05 -1.83
C PRO A 82 -14.35 -3.75 -2.30
N ASP A 83 -15.32 -3.00 -2.84
CA ASP A 83 -16.59 -3.56 -3.30
C ASP A 83 -16.39 -4.39 -4.58
N GLU A 84 -15.57 -3.90 -5.51
CA GLU A 84 -15.18 -4.64 -6.72
C GLU A 84 -14.40 -5.91 -6.36
N LEU A 85 -13.46 -5.81 -5.43
CA LEU A 85 -12.66 -6.95 -4.96
C LEU A 85 -13.54 -8.00 -4.27
N LEU A 86 -14.52 -7.56 -3.48
CA LEU A 86 -15.47 -8.45 -2.82
C LEU A 86 -16.35 -9.18 -3.83
N GLN A 87 -16.82 -8.48 -4.86
CA GLN A 87 -17.59 -9.09 -5.95
C GLN A 87 -16.76 -10.15 -6.67
N GLN A 88 -15.52 -9.83 -7.07
CA GLN A 88 -14.62 -10.78 -7.72
C GLN A 88 -14.36 -12.01 -6.85
N PHE A 89 -14.17 -11.81 -5.54
CA PHE A 89 -13.99 -12.91 -4.59
C PHE A 89 -15.21 -13.85 -4.54
N GLN A 90 -16.42 -13.29 -4.51
CA GLN A 90 -17.67 -14.07 -4.49
C GLN A 90 -17.87 -14.86 -5.80
N GLU A 91 -17.54 -14.26 -6.94
CA GLU A 91 -17.58 -14.95 -8.23
C GLU A 91 -16.59 -16.12 -8.26
N LEU A 92 -15.36 -15.91 -7.75
CA LEU A 92 -14.36 -16.96 -7.65
C LEU A 92 -14.81 -18.12 -6.75
N GLN A 93 -15.41 -17.82 -5.59
CA GLN A 93 -15.97 -18.85 -4.70
C GLN A 93 -17.02 -19.70 -5.40
N THR A 94 -17.91 -19.07 -6.16
CA THR A 94 -18.95 -19.79 -6.91
C THR A 94 -18.34 -20.74 -7.95
N GLN A 95 -17.29 -20.31 -8.65
CA GLN A 95 -16.57 -21.16 -9.61
C GLN A 95 -15.85 -22.33 -8.95
N VAL A 96 -15.23 -22.09 -7.79
CA VAL A 96 -14.56 -23.12 -6.98
C VAL A 96 -15.57 -24.18 -6.53
N ASP A 97 -16.73 -23.77 -6.03
CA ASP A 97 -17.77 -24.70 -5.58
C ASP A 97 -18.37 -25.50 -6.74
N ALA A 98 -18.61 -24.86 -7.89
CA ALA A 98 -19.06 -25.56 -9.10
C ALA A 98 -18.06 -26.63 -9.53
N THR A 99 -16.77 -26.28 -9.60
CA THR A 99 -15.69 -27.22 -9.97
C THR A 99 -15.59 -28.36 -8.95
N ARG A 100 -15.67 -28.05 -7.66
CA ARG A 100 -15.65 -29.05 -6.58
C ARG A 100 -16.82 -30.03 -6.70
N ASN A 101 -18.01 -29.55 -7.03
CA ASN A 101 -19.19 -30.39 -7.20
C ASN A 101 -19.08 -31.28 -8.44
N GLN A 102 -18.53 -30.76 -9.55
CA GLN A 102 -18.23 -31.58 -10.73
C GLN A 102 -17.25 -32.71 -10.40
N LEU A 103 -16.14 -32.41 -9.71
CA LEU A 103 -15.17 -33.42 -9.28
C LEU A 103 -15.80 -34.49 -8.38
N LYS A 104 -16.65 -34.09 -7.43
CA LYS A 104 -17.38 -35.04 -6.58
C LYS A 104 -18.31 -35.95 -7.40
N ALA A 105 -19.02 -35.40 -8.39
CA ALA A 105 -19.92 -36.17 -9.23
C ALA A 105 -19.17 -37.20 -10.08
N GLU A 106 -18.05 -36.82 -10.71
CA GLU A 106 -17.22 -37.75 -11.50
C GLU A 106 -16.59 -38.85 -10.63
N LEU A 107 -16.14 -38.51 -9.42
CA LEU A 107 -15.63 -39.50 -8.45
C LEU A 107 -16.73 -40.47 -8.00
N ALA A 108 -17.94 -39.97 -7.69
CA ALA A 108 -19.07 -40.81 -7.30
C ALA A 108 -19.47 -41.77 -8.43
N LYS A 109 -19.48 -41.30 -9.68
CA LYS A 109 -19.74 -42.13 -10.87
C LYS A 109 -18.67 -43.21 -11.06
N SER A 110 -17.41 -42.89 -10.79
CA SER A 110 -16.29 -43.84 -10.92
C SER A 110 -16.24 -44.87 -9.79
N LEU A 111 -16.67 -44.50 -8.57
CA LEU A 111 -16.67 -45.37 -7.39
C LEU A 111 -17.96 -46.22 -7.24
N GLY A 112 -19.09 -45.73 -7.75
CA GLY A 112 -20.38 -46.43 -7.75
C GLY A 112 -20.56 -47.45 -8.89
N GLY A 113 -19.58 -47.56 -9.79
CA GLY A 113 -19.54 -48.56 -10.85
C GLY A 113 -18.86 -49.86 -10.40
N LYS A 114 -19.50 -50.61 -9.49
CA LYS A 114 -19.28 -52.05 -9.28
C LYS A 114 -20.60 -52.72 -8.92
#